data_AF-A0A7V3I4W0-F1
#
_entry.id   AF-A0A7V3I4W0-F1
#
_cell.length_a   1.000
_cell.length_b   1.000
_cell.length_c   1.000
_cell.angle_alpha   90.00
_cell.angle_beta   90.00
_cell.angle_gamma   90.00
#
_symmetry.space_group_name_H-M   'P 1'
#
loop_
_entity.id
_entity.type
_entity.pdbx_description
1 polymer ?
#
loop_
_entity_poly.entity_id
_entity_poly.type
_entity_poly.pdbx_seq_one_letter_code
_entity_poly.pdbx_strand_id
1 'polypeptide(L)' 'MSGHSKWHNIRLRKGKQDAVRSKLFTKIAREIIVAAKEGGGNPDSNLRLKLAIQKA' A
#
# COMPACT_ATOMS: atom_id res chain seq x y z
N MET A 1 6.86 5.44 -36.96
CA MET A 1 5.78 4.78 -36.19
C MET A 1 6.35 4.12 -34.94
N SER A 2 6.18 4.73 -33.77
CA SER A 2 6.58 4.21 -32.44
C SER A 2 5.41 3.60 -31.65
N GLY A 3 4.28 3.32 -32.33
CA GLY A 3 3.03 2.87 -31.71
C GLY A 3 3.09 1.46 -31.10
N HIS A 4 3.89 0.55 -31.66
CA HIS A 4 3.92 -0.86 -31.22
C HIS A 4 4.67 -1.08 -29.89
N SER A 5 5.67 -0.27 -29.56
CA SER A 5 6.49 -0.44 -28.34
C SER A 5 6.00 0.39 -27.16
N LYS A 6 5.17 1.42 -27.40
CA LYS A 6 4.62 2.30 -26.36
C LYS A 6 3.87 1.51 -25.28
N TRP A 7 2.96 0.62 -25.70
CA TRP A 7 2.18 -0.18 -24.76
C TRP A 7 3.04 -1.19 -24.00
N HIS A 8 3.99 -1.85 -24.68
CA HIS A 8 4.91 -2.80 -24.05
C HIS A 8 5.73 -2.15 -22.92
N ASN A 9 6.28 -0.96 -23.17
CA ASN A 9 7.03 -0.19 -22.18
C ASN A 9 6.15 0.27 -21.01
N ILE A 10 4.92 0.70 -21.27
CA ILE A 10 3.95 1.06 -20.22
C ILE A 10 3.63 -0.16 -19.35
N ARG A 11 3.38 -1.33 -19.96
CA ARG A 11 3.07 -2.58 -19.24
C ARG A 11 4.22 -2.98 -18.32
N LEU A 12 5.45 -2.97 -18.81
CA LEU A 12 6.63 -3.34 -18.00
C LEU A 12 6.86 -2.37 -16.84
N ARG A 13 6.79 -1.07 -17.10
CA ARG A 13 6.95 -0.04 -16.06
C ARG A 13 5.84 -0.13 -15.00
N LYS A 14 4.58 -0.28 -15.44
CA LYS A 14 3.43 -0.43 -14.55
C LYS A 14 3.55 -1.71 -13.72
N GLY A 15 3.89 -2.85 -14.32
CA GLY A 15 4.06 -4.11 -13.59
C GLY A 15 5.11 -4.03 -12.48
N LYS A 16 6.24 -3.37 -12.73
CA LYS A 16 7.27 -3.12 -11.69
C LYS A 16 6.74 -2.23 -10.57
N GLN A 17 6.04 -1.15 -10.91
CA GLN A 17 5.47 -0.23 -9.93
C GLN A 17 4.37 -0.91 -9.09
N ASP A 18 3.51 -1.70 -9.71
CA ASP A 18 2.43 -2.43 -9.05
C ASP A 18 3.01 -3.50 -8.10
N ALA A 19 4.10 -4.18 -8.49
CA ALA A 19 4.78 -5.15 -7.62
C ALA A 19 5.43 -4.51 -6.38
N VAL A 20 5.92 -3.26 -6.49
CA VAL A 20 6.44 -2.51 -5.33
C VAL A 20 5.29 -2.02 -4.46
N ARG A 21 4.25 -1.45 -5.08
CA ARG A 21 3.06 -0.93 -4.39
C ARG A 21 2.30 -2.03 -3.65
N SER A 22 2.16 -3.22 -4.24
CA SER A 22 1.46 -4.35 -3.59
C SER A 22 2.16 -4.79 -2.31
N LYS A 23 3.50 -4.88 -2.32
CA LYS A 23 4.30 -5.20 -1.13
C LYS A 23 4.11 -4.15 -0.02
N LEU A 24 4.08 -2.87 -0.37
CA LEU A 24 3.88 -1.79 0.58
C LEU A 24 2.46 -1.84 1.18
N PHE A 25 1.44 -2.02 0.34
CA PHE A 25 0.05 -2.18 0.76
C PHE A 25 -0.12 -3.33 1.76
N THR A 26 0.49 -4.49 1.50
CA THR A 26 0.39 -5.63 2.41
C THR A 26 1.06 -5.37 3.76
N LYS A 27 2.11 -4.54 3.81
CA LYS A 27 2.77 -4.16 5.07
C LYS A 27 1.89 -3.20 5.88
N ILE A 28 1.39 -2.14 5.25
CA ILE A 28 0.51 -1.16 5.89
C ILE A 28 -0.78 -1.83 6.39
N ALA A 29 -1.39 -2.69 5.58
CA ALA A 29 -2.59 -3.43 5.97
C ALA A 29 -2.33 -4.30 7.21
N ARG A 30 -1.18 -4.99 7.29
CA ARG A 30 -0.80 -5.76 8.49
C ARG A 30 -0.60 -4.86 9.70
N GLU A 31 0.07 -3.72 9.55
CA GLU A 31 0.30 -2.75 10.64
C GLU A 31 -1.05 -2.24 11.20
N ILE A 32 -2.00 -1.90 10.33
CA ILE A 32 -3.35 -1.47 10.72
C ILE A 32 -4.10 -2.60 11.45
N ILE A 33 -4.08 -3.83 10.92
CA ILE A 33 -4.77 -4.97 11.53
C ILE A 33 -4.22 -5.27 12.92
N VAL A 34 -2.90 -5.30 13.07
CA VAL A 34 -2.25 -5.55 14.37
C VAL A 34 -2.56 -4.42 15.35
N ALA A 35 -2.44 -3.16 14.92
CA ALA A 35 -2.76 -2.01 15.77
C ALA A 35 -4.22 -2.04 16.24
N ALA A 36 -5.17 -2.35 15.34
CA ALA A 36 -6.59 -2.46 15.68
C ALA A 36 -6.88 -3.64 16.62
N LYS A 37 -6.16 -4.77 16.47
CA LYS A 37 -6.30 -5.93 17.36
C LYS A 37 -5.74 -5.67 18.76
N GLU A 38 -4.62 -4.97 18.87
CA GLU A 38 -3.96 -4.70 20.15
C GLU A 38 -4.61 -3.56 20.95
N GLY A 39 -5.02 -2.48 20.28
CA GLY A 39 -5.48 -1.25 20.95
C GLY A 39 -6.94 -0.89 20.67
N GLY A 40 -7.71 -1.80 20.08
CA GLY A 40 -9.11 -1.57 19.71
C GLY A 40 -9.27 -0.78 18.40
N GLY A 41 -10.48 -0.83 17.84
CA GLY A 41 -10.81 -0.30 16.51
C GLY A 41 -10.98 1.22 16.42
N ASN A 42 -10.85 1.96 17.53
CA ASN A 42 -11.00 3.42 17.56
C ASN A 42 -9.64 4.12 17.34
N PRO A 43 -9.43 4.84 16.22
CA PRO A 43 -8.17 5.51 15.93
C PRO A 43 -7.84 6.66 16.88
N ASP A 44 -8.85 7.30 17.49
CA ASP A 44 -8.64 8.42 18.40
C ASP A 44 -8.12 7.98 19.78
N SER A 45 -8.46 6.76 20.21
CA SER A 45 -7.94 6.17 21.44
C SER A 45 -6.67 5.35 21.24
N ASN A 46 -6.30 5.05 19.99
CA ASN A 46 -5.18 4.19 19.64
C ASN A 46 -4.19 4.93 18.72
N LEU A 47 -3.17 5.54 19.32
CA LEU A 47 -2.15 6.30 18.61
C LEU A 47 -1.40 5.46 17.56
N ARG A 48 -1.20 4.16 17.81
CA ARG A 48 -0.58 3.24 16.83
C ARG A 48 -1.47 3.06 15.60
N LEU A 49 -2.77 2.90 15.79
CA LEU A 49 -3.73 2.80 14.69
C LEU A 49 -3.80 4.12 13.90
N LYS A 50 -3.82 5.27 14.59
CA LYS A 50 -3.79 6.60 13.93
C LYS A 50 -2.55 6.80 13.07
N LEU A 51 -1.37 6.46 13.59
CA LEU A 51 -0.11 6.56 12.84
C LEU A 51 -0.06 5.56 11.67
N ALA A 52 -0.57 4.34 11.85
CA ALA A 52 -0.65 3.36 10.77
C ALA A 52 -1.58 3.81 9.64
N ILE A 53 -2.69 4.50 9.96
CA ILE A 53 -3.60 5.09 8.98
C ILE A 53 -2.95 6.30 8.28
N GLN A 54 -2.21 7.14 8.98
CA GLN A 54 -1.51 8.29 8.37
C GLN A 54 -0.36 7.89 7.44
N LYS A 55 0.26 6.72 7.66
CA LYS A 55 1.30 6.17 6.80
C LYS A 55 0.77 5.51 5.52
N ALA A 56 -0.54 5.24 5.47
CA ALA A 56 -1.22 4.63 4.32
C ALA A 56 -1.41 5.62 3.18
#